data_AF-A0A1N6S9Z2-F1
#
_entry.id   AF-A0A1N6S9Z2-F1
#
_cell.length_a   1.000
_cell.length_b   1.000
_cell.length_c   1.000
_cell.angle_alpha   90.00
_cell.angle_beta   90.00
_cell.angle_gamma   90.00
#
_symmetry.space_group_name_H-M   'P 1'
#
loop_
_entity.id
_entity.type
_entity.pdbx_description
1 polymer ?
#
loop_
_entity_poly.entity_id
_entity_poly.type
_entity_poly.pdbx_seq_one_letter_code
_entity_poly.pdbx_strand_id
1 'polypeptide(L)'
;MNKPNTSVTQSGIGTWFDHHLYSLMASLGRAIRKPGATLLTIGVMAVALSLPLGLGLILANVERFAGNVQQSREISVFLKQDTSLERARALAETLRERSDIANLQWVTPEEGLADFRESSAFGDAIDQLEGNPLPHLYIVTPKSNEVALAEALRALPEAEEVQHDVVWRERLNQWLQFGTRLAWVLALLLGIGALLVVGNTVRLDIQSRKEEIGVLQLLGATDGFIRRPFLYLGAWYGLAAGALAIGLLTLANHYLAPPLAQLAASYGSRFALQGFNPLQALLVVLGAGLLGWLGGGIVTGHYLRQTRPEH
;
A
#
# COMPACT_ATOMS: atom_id res chain seq x y z
N MET A 1 -51.61 -54.60 -4.51
CA MET A 1 -50.47 -54.21 -5.37
C MET A 1 -49.99 -52.84 -4.89
N ASN A 2 -49.06 -52.82 -3.93
CA ASN A 2 -48.54 -51.58 -3.31
C ASN A 2 -47.43 -50.99 -4.20
N LYS A 3 -47.56 -49.72 -4.60
CA LYS A 3 -46.43 -48.94 -5.12
C LYS A 3 -45.63 -48.40 -3.93
N PRO A 4 -44.29 -48.57 -3.87
CA PRO A 4 -43.50 -47.91 -2.85
C PRO A 4 -43.41 -46.41 -3.18
N ASN A 5 -43.85 -45.59 -2.23
CA ASN A 5 -43.73 -44.15 -2.27
C ASN A 5 -42.30 -43.79 -1.85
N THR A 6 -41.38 -43.63 -2.81
CA THR A 6 -40.02 -43.16 -2.52
C THR A 6 -40.04 -41.64 -2.39
N SER A 7 -40.33 -41.15 -1.18
CA SER A 7 -40.03 -39.77 -0.81
C SER A 7 -38.50 -39.61 -0.81
N VAL A 8 -37.96 -39.10 -1.91
CA VAL A 8 -36.57 -38.65 -1.97
C VAL A 8 -36.45 -37.50 -0.98
N THR A 9 -35.85 -37.78 0.17
CA THR A 9 -35.44 -36.75 1.13
C THR A 9 -34.36 -35.90 0.47
N GLN A 10 -34.77 -34.83 -0.21
CA GLN A 10 -33.83 -33.79 -0.63
C GLN A 10 -33.20 -33.22 0.65
N SER A 11 -31.90 -33.44 0.80
CA SER A 11 -31.10 -32.86 1.89
C SER A 11 -31.28 -31.35 1.90
N GLY A 12 -31.63 -30.77 3.06
CA GLY A 12 -31.77 -29.31 3.22
C GLY A 12 -30.51 -28.52 2.88
N ILE A 13 -29.35 -29.19 2.80
CA ILE A 13 -28.08 -28.61 2.34
C ILE A 13 -28.05 -28.48 0.81
N GLY A 14 -28.65 -29.43 0.08
CA GLY A 14 -28.72 -29.40 -1.39
C GLY A 14 -29.64 -28.28 -1.89
N THR A 15 -30.85 -28.18 -1.32
CA THR A 15 -31.79 -27.08 -1.66
C THR A 15 -31.24 -25.72 -1.26
N TRP A 16 -30.52 -25.63 -0.15
CA TRP A 16 -29.78 -24.42 0.25
C TRP A 16 -28.72 -24.04 -0.79
N PHE A 17 -27.91 -25.00 -1.25
CA PHE A 17 -26.87 -24.77 -2.27
C PHE A 17 -27.47 -24.35 -3.62
N ASP A 18 -28.54 -25.01 -4.06
CA ASP A 18 -29.23 -24.69 -5.31
C ASP A 18 -29.80 -23.25 -5.30
N HIS A 19 -30.33 -22.81 -4.16
CA HIS A 19 -30.81 -21.43 -3.98
C HIS A 19 -29.67 -20.41 -4.05
N HIS A 20 -28.49 -20.75 -3.54
CA HIS A 20 -27.30 -19.91 -3.63
C HIS A 20 -26.75 -19.84 -5.05
N LEU A 21 -26.67 -20.98 -5.74
CA LEU A 21 -26.20 -21.06 -7.13
C LEU A 21 -27.15 -20.33 -8.09
N TYR A 22 -28.46 -20.50 -7.93
CA TYR A 22 -29.47 -19.76 -8.69
C TYR A 22 -29.35 -18.25 -8.46
N SER A 23 -29.21 -17.81 -7.20
CA SER A 23 -29.07 -16.39 -6.88
C SER A 23 -27.81 -15.77 -7.45
N LEU A 24 -26.71 -16.53 -7.46
CA LEU A 24 -25.42 -16.12 -8.01
C LEU A 24 -25.52 -15.97 -9.54
N MET A 25 -26.05 -16.97 -10.24
CA MET A 25 -26.24 -16.93 -11.70
C MET A 25 -27.24 -15.85 -12.13
N ALA A 26 -28.35 -15.71 -11.41
CA ALA A 26 -29.33 -14.66 -11.66
C ALA A 26 -28.75 -13.26 -11.44
N SER A 27 -27.88 -13.07 -10.44
CA SER A 27 -27.20 -11.79 -10.20
C SER A 27 -26.20 -11.41 -11.29
N LEU A 28 -25.44 -12.39 -11.80
CA LEU A 28 -24.52 -12.17 -12.90
C LEU A 28 -25.28 -11.84 -14.20
N GLY A 29 -26.37 -12.56 -14.46
CA GLY A 29 -27.28 -12.27 -15.57
C GLY A 29 -27.90 -10.86 -15.50
N ARG A 30 -28.16 -10.33 -14.30
CA ARG A 30 -28.63 -8.94 -14.12
C ARG A 30 -27.56 -7.92 -14.52
N ALA A 31 -26.30 -8.12 -14.12
CA ALA A 31 -25.21 -7.21 -14.45
C ALA A 31 -24.97 -7.13 -15.98
N ILE A 32 -25.07 -8.26 -16.68
CA ILE A 32 -24.86 -8.35 -18.14
C ILE A 32 -26.00 -7.70 -18.94
N ARG A 33 -27.24 -7.73 -18.45
CA ARG A 33 -28.42 -7.17 -19.15
C ARG A 33 -28.47 -5.64 -19.15
N LYS A 34 -27.72 -4.95 -18.27
CA LYS A 34 -27.62 -3.48 -18.21
C LYS A 34 -26.14 -3.04 -18.30
N PRO A 35 -25.47 -3.25 -19.45
CA PRO A 35 -24.02 -3.14 -19.54
C PRO A 35 -23.50 -1.73 -19.25
N GLY A 36 -24.18 -0.67 -19.72
CA GLY A 36 -23.76 0.71 -19.49
C GLY A 36 -23.76 1.12 -18.01
N ALA A 37 -24.86 0.85 -17.30
CA ALA A 37 -24.98 1.17 -15.87
C ALA A 37 -24.02 0.35 -15.00
N THR A 38 -23.83 -0.92 -15.37
CA THR A 38 -22.88 -1.82 -14.72
C THR A 38 -21.44 -1.32 -14.89
N LEU A 39 -21.04 -0.96 -16.10
CA LEU A 39 -19.70 -0.45 -16.39
C LEU A 39 -19.43 0.87 -15.64
N LEU A 40 -20.40 1.78 -15.61
CA LEU A 40 -20.29 3.06 -14.88
C LEU A 40 -20.12 2.82 -13.37
N THR A 41 -20.93 1.93 -12.79
CA THR A 41 -20.85 1.59 -11.36
C THR A 41 -19.48 0.99 -11.02
N ILE A 42 -19.03 0.01 -11.81
CA ILE A 42 -17.71 -0.63 -11.63
C ILE A 42 -16.59 0.40 -11.79
N GLY A 43 -16.65 1.24 -12.82
CA GLY A 43 -15.64 2.25 -13.11
C GLY A 43 -15.51 3.30 -12.00
N VAL A 44 -16.63 3.86 -11.54
CA VAL A 44 -16.64 4.85 -10.44
C VAL A 44 -16.08 4.23 -9.16
N MET A 45 -16.50 3.00 -8.82
CA MET A 45 -15.95 2.30 -7.66
C MET A 45 -14.47 1.99 -7.83
N ALA A 46 -14.03 1.55 -9.01
CA ALA A 46 -12.63 1.23 -9.26
C ALA A 46 -11.74 2.45 -9.07
N VAL A 47 -12.16 3.62 -9.58
CA VAL A 47 -11.44 4.88 -9.39
C VAL A 47 -11.45 5.29 -7.90
N ALA A 48 -12.59 5.19 -7.23
CA ALA A 48 -12.70 5.52 -5.80
C ALA A 48 -11.78 4.64 -4.94
N LEU A 49 -11.66 3.35 -5.25
CA LEU A 49 -10.79 2.42 -4.54
C LEU A 49 -9.30 2.59 -4.95
N SER A 50 -9.02 2.91 -6.21
CA SER A 50 -7.64 3.00 -6.69
C SER A 50 -6.86 4.16 -6.09
N LEU A 51 -7.52 5.27 -5.75
CA LEU A 51 -6.86 6.45 -5.18
C LEU A 51 -6.18 6.18 -3.82
N PRO A 52 -6.89 5.71 -2.78
CA PRO A 52 -6.26 5.44 -1.47
C PRO A 52 -5.27 4.28 -1.55
N LEU A 53 -5.57 3.24 -2.35
CA LEU A 53 -4.66 2.11 -2.59
C LEU A 53 -3.37 2.56 -3.29
N GLY A 54 -3.48 3.41 -4.32
CA GLY A 54 -2.37 3.97 -5.05
C GLY A 54 -1.50 4.87 -4.18
N LEU A 55 -2.11 5.73 -3.36
CA LEU A 55 -1.38 6.54 -2.39
C LEU A 55 -0.61 5.67 -1.39
N GLY A 56 -1.27 4.63 -0.83
CA GLY A 56 -0.61 3.67 0.07
C GLY A 56 0.57 2.96 -0.61
N LEU A 57 0.40 2.56 -1.87
CA LEU A 57 1.47 1.94 -2.65
C LEU A 57 2.65 2.89 -2.88
N ILE A 58 2.38 4.16 -3.20
CA ILE A 58 3.41 5.19 -3.37
C ILE A 58 4.17 5.38 -2.07
N LEU A 59 3.48 5.57 -0.95
CA LEU A 59 4.10 5.77 0.37
C LEU A 59 4.98 4.58 0.76
N ALA A 60 4.51 3.34 0.54
CA ALA A 60 5.31 2.15 0.79
C ALA A 60 6.56 2.06 -0.11
N ASN A 61 6.48 2.55 -1.35
CA ASN A 61 7.65 2.64 -2.23
C ASN A 61 8.63 3.72 -1.77
N VAL A 62 8.15 4.87 -1.32
CA VAL A 62 9.00 5.95 -0.76
C VAL A 62 9.69 5.48 0.51
N GLU A 63 8.98 4.79 1.41
CA GLU A 63 9.55 4.21 2.63
C GLU A 63 10.66 3.21 2.31
N ARG A 64 10.46 2.31 1.33
CA ARG A 64 11.51 1.39 0.87
C ARG A 64 12.69 2.10 0.25
N PHE A 65 12.45 3.13 -0.57
CA PHE A 65 13.51 3.92 -1.17
C PHE A 65 14.36 4.58 -0.09
N ALA A 66 13.73 5.22 0.90
CA ALA A 66 14.41 5.82 2.04
C ALA A 66 15.16 4.78 2.88
N GLY A 67 14.56 3.62 3.15
CA GLY A 67 15.22 2.54 3.90
C GLY A 67 16.48 2.00 3.20
N ASN A 68 16.47 1.91 1.86
CA ASN A 68 17.61 1.42 1.07
C ASN A 68 18.73 2.47 0.94
N VAL A 69 18.40 3.76 0.88
CA VAL A 69 19.40 4.84 0.84
C VAL A 69 20.05 5.07 2.21
N GLN A 70 19.39 4.70 3.31
CA GLN A 70 19.87 4.90 4.69
C GLN A 70 20.20 3.59 5.45
N GLN A 71 20.45 2.47 4.76
CA GLN A 71 20.81 1.21 5.44
C GLN A 71 22.15 1.29 6.20
N SER A 72 22.94 2.32 5.95
CA SER A 72 24.02 2.79 6.82
C SER A 72 23.43 3.59 7.99
N ARG A 73 23.30 2.98 9.17
CA ARG A 73 23.15 3.71 10.45
C ARG A 73 24.44 4.45 10.81
N GLU A 74 25.13 4.99 9.84
CA GLU A 74 26.48 5.47 10.00
C GLU A 74 26.45 6.94 10.38
N ILE A 75 27.27 7.28 11.36
CA ILE A 75 27.57 8.65 11.74
C ILE A 75 28.86 8.99 11.01
N SER A 76 28.81 9.97 10.13
CA SER A 76 29.99 10.47 9.41
C SER A 76 30.62 11.58 10.25
N VAL A 77 31.85 11.35 10.71
CA VAL A 77 32.66 12.32 11.46
C VAL A 77 33.80 12.77 10.55
N PHE A 78 33.70 13.98 10.04
CA PHE A 78 34.78 14.65 9.33
C PHE A 78 35.71 15.28 10.36
N LEU A 79 36.99 14.91 10.30
CA LEU A 79 38.02 15.52 11.14
C LEU A 79 38.46 16.86 10.56
N LYS A 80 39.16 17.64 11.38
CA LYS A 80 39.83 18.86 10.92
C LYS A 80 40.94 18.52 9.92
N GLN A 81 41.11 19.36 8.89
CA GLN A 81 42.11 19.17 7.83
C GLN A 81 43.56 19.11 8.34
N ASP A 82 43.87 19.74 9.47
CA ASP A 82 45.19 19.76 10.10
C ASP A 82 45.47 18.54 10.99
N THR A 83 44.51 17.61 11.10
CA THR A 83 44.68 16.38 11.88
C THR A 83 45.72 15.47 11.20
N SER A 84 46.84 15.20 11.88
CA SER A 84 47.87 14.32 11.34
C SER A 84 47.40 12.87 11.23
N LEU A 85 47.96 12.12 10.28
CA LEU A 85 47.63 10.70 10.06
C LEU A 85 47.84 9.84 11.31
N GLU A 86 48.90 10.10 12.07
CA GLU A 86 49.19 9.39 13.33
C GLU A 86 48.12 9.68 14.40
N ARG A 87 47.69 10.94 14.49
CA ARG A 87 46.65 11.38 15.45
C ARG A 87 45.30 10.80 15.08
N ALA A 88 44.93 10.82 13.80
CA ALA A 88 43.71 10.21 13.29
C ALA A 88 43.71 8.70 13.58
N ARG A 89 44.79 8.00 13.23
CA ARG A 89 44.89 6.56 13.50
C ARG A 89 44.74 6.22 14.99
N ALA A 90 45.42 6.95 15.87
CA ALA A 90 45.32 6.73 17.32
C ALA A 90 43.89 6.97 17.86
N LEU A 91 43.22 8.01 17.36
CA LEU A 91 41.83 8.30 17.71
C LEU A 91 40.88 7.20 17.20
N ALA A 92 41.09 6.69 15.99
CA ALA A 92 40.29 5.59 15.43
C ALA A 92 40.38 4.31 16.29
N GLU A 93 41.58 3.92 16.74
CA GLU A 93 41.74 2.77 17.65
C GLU A 93 41.03 3.00 18.98
N THR A 94 41.16 4.20 19.56
CA THR A 94 40.48 4.57 20.82
C THR A 94 38.95 4.48 20.68
N LEU A 95 38.40 4.95 19.56
CA LEU A 95 36.97 4.90 19.30
C LEU A 95 36.46 3.46 19.06
N ARG A 96 37.26 2.59 18.43
CA ARG A 96 36.89 1.17 18.25
C ARG A 96 36.70 0.41 19.56
N GLU A 97 37.38 0.83 20.63
CA GLU A 97 37.25 0.22 21.96
C GLU A 97 35.96 0.62 22.68
N ARG A 98 35.23 1.64 22.22
CA ARG A 98 34.00 2.09 22.89
C ARG A 98 32.89 1.03 22.78
N SER A 99 32.23 0.75 23.90
CA SER A 99 31.16 -0.23 23.98
C SER A 99 29.88 0.15 23.21
N ASP A 100 29.70 1.43 22.88
CA ASP A 100 28.56 1.97 22.14
C ASP A 100 28.77 2.00 20.62
N ILE A 101 29.96 1.63 20.12
CA ILE A 101 30.31 1.54 18.70
C ILE A 101 30.30 0.07 18.24
N ALA A 102 29.58 -0.22 17.15
CA ALA A 102 29.50 -1.54 16.51
C ALA A 102 30.66 -1.76 15.55
N ASN A 103 30.89 -0.76 14.71
CA ASN A 103 31.93 -0.76 13.70
C ASN A 103 32.44 0.68 13.51
N LEU A 104 33.72 0.82 13.20
CA LEU A 104 34.31 2.10 12.80
C LEU A 104 35.21 1.84 11.60
N GLN A 105 34.81 2.41 10.48
CA GLN A 105 35.63 2.48 9.28
C GLN A 105 36.30 3.85 9.23
N TRP A 106 37.62 3.83 9.06
CA TRP A 106 38.40 5.03 8.83
C TRP A 106 38.71 5.10 7.34
N VAL A 107 38.42 6.25 6.74
CA VAL A 107 38.74 6.56 5.34
C VAL A 107 39.74 7.70 5.37
N THR A 108 40.91 7.48 4.76
CA THR A 108 41.93 8.54 4.65
C THR A 108 41.56 9.55 3.55
N PRO A 109 42.13 10.77 3.57
CA PRO A 109 41.99 11.71 2.46
C PRO A 109 42.25 11.08 1.11
N GLU A 110 43.28 10.25 0.98
CA GLU A 110 43.70 9.62 -0.27
C GLU A 110 42.69 8.56 -0.73
N GLU A 111 42.18 7.74 0.19
CA GLU A 111 41.13 6.75 -0.09
C GLU A 111 39.81 7.43 -0.49
N GLY A 112 39.40 8.45 0.27
CA GLY A 112 38.20 9.23 -0.05
C GLY A 112 38.28 9.91 -1.42
N LEU A 113 39.47 10.38 -1.81
CA LEU A 113 39.69 10.98 -3.13
C LEU A 113 39.62 9.92 -4.25
N ALA A 114 40.11 8.70 -3.99
CA ALA A 114 40.02 7.60 -4.93
C ALA A 114 38.55 7.16 -5.14
N ASP A 115 37.79 6.97 -4.07
CA ASP A 115 36.37 6.62 -4.12
C ASP A 115 35.54 7.70 -4.84
N PHE A 116 35.82 8.98 -4.55
CA PHE A 116 35.12 10.09 -5.18
C PHE A 116 35.40 10.18 -6.69
N ARG A 117 36.61 9.84 -7.14
CA ARG A 117 36.96 9.77 -8.57
C ARG A 117 36.21 8.65 -9.31
N GLU A 118 35.94 7.54 -8.65
CA GLU A 118 35.22 6.41 -9.25
C GLU A 118 33.71 6.72 -9.41
N SER A 119 33.15 7.55 -8.52
CA SER A 119 31.80 8.10 -8.65
C SER A 119 31.74 9.13 -9.80
N SER A 120 31.31 8.67 -10.98
CA SER A 120 31.61 9.24 -12.31
C SER A 120 30.98 10.60 -12.67
N ALA A 121 30.73 11.50 -11.71
CA ALA A 121 30.11 12.80 -11.93
C ALA A 121 31.07 14.01 -11.87
N PHE A 122 32.30 13.84 -11.34
CA PHE A 122 33.17 14.98 -11.00
C PHE A 122 34.68 14.81 -11.33
N GLY A 123 35.07 13.76 -12.07
CA GLY A 123 36.48 13.45 -12.35
C GLY A 123 37.29 14.63 -12.90
N ASP A 124 36.77 15.33 -13.90
CA ASP A 124 37.47 16.46 -14.56
C ASP A 124 37.58 17.74 -13.71
N ALA A 125 36.76 17.85 -12.65
CA ALA A 125 36.76 19.02 -11.76
C ALA A 125 37.78 18.86 -10.61
N ILE A 126 38.11 17.63 -10.22
CA ILE A 126 39.06 17.35 -9.14
C ILE A 126 40.50 17.57 -9.57
N ASP A 127 40.83 17.29 -10.82
CA ASP A 127 42.19 17.46 -11.34
C ASP A 127 42.62 18.93 -11.48
N GLN A 128 41.70 19.87 -11.26
CA GLN A 128 41.96 21.31 -11.23
C GLN A 128 42.29 21.85 -9.83
N LEU A 129 42.24 21.00 -8.79
CA LEU A 129 42.53 21.41 -7.41
C LEU A 129 44.03 21.28 -7.10
N GLU A 130 44.61 22.30 -6.48
CA GLU A 130 46.03 22.35 -6.08
C GLU A 130 46.33 21.53 -4.81
N GLY A 131 45.70 20.37 -4.64
CA GLY A 131 45.87 19.48 -3.49
C GLY A 131 44.63 18.63 -3.18
N ASN A 132 44.74 17.74 -2.20
CA ASN A 132 43.59 16.95 -1.73
C ASN A 132 42.79 17.76 -0.69
N PRO A 133 41.56 18.20 -1.01
CA PRO A 133 40.76 19.00 -0.08
C PRO A 133 40.07 18.15 1.00
N LEU A 134 40.11 16.82 0.90
CA LEU A 134 39.33 15.94 1.76
C LEU A 134 40.03 15.72 3.11
N PRO A 135 39.32 15.88 4.24
CA PRO A 135 39.85 15.49 5.54
C PRO A 135 39.73 13.98 5.77
N HIS A 136 40.28 13.49 6.88
CA HIS A 136 39.98 12.15 7.37
C HIS A 136 38.49 12.02 7.74
N LEU A 137 37.88 10.90 7.37
CA LEU A 137 36.48 10.58 7.67
C LEU A 137 36.41 9.31 8.53
N TYR A 138 35.64 9.37 9.62
CA TYR A 138 35.18 8.17 10.31
C TYR A 138 33.72 7.90 10.00
N ILE A 139 33.45 6.68 9.54
CA ILE A 139 32.12 6.15 9.35
C ILE A 139 31.85 5.23 10.54
N VAL A 140 31.03 5.71 11.47
CA VAL A 140 30.78 5.05 12.76
C VAL A 140 29.41 4.42 12.78
N THR A 141 29.34 3.09 12.93
CA THR A 141 28.08 2.37 13.14
C THR A 141 27.81 2.26 14.65
N PRO A 142 26.71 2.80 15.19
CA PRO A 142 26.35 2.67 16.60
C PRO A 142 25.87 1.24 16.92
N LYS A 143 26.26 0.71 18.09
CA LYS A 143 25.62 -0.48 18.70
C LYS A 143 24.24 -0.17 19.26
N SER A 144 24.06 1.05 19.77
CA SER A 144 22.85 1.46 20.50
C SER A 144 22.52 2.93 20.24
N ASN A 145 22.18 3.72 21.26
CA ASN A 145 21.67 5.10 21.17
C ASN A 145 22.50 6.00 20.24
N GLU A 146 22.03 6.16 19.00
CA GLU A 146 22.72 6.91 17.93
C GLU A 146 22.84 8.40 18.23
N VAL A 147 21.84 8.98 18.91
CA VAL A 147 21.81 10.41 19.25
C VAL A 147 22.89 10.73 20.28
N ALA A 148 22.98 9.96 21.36
CA ALA A 148 23.99 10.15 22.39
C ALA A 148 25.42 9.94 21.84
N LEU A 149 25.60 8.95 20.96
CA LEU A 149 26.89 8.73 20.30
C LEU A 149 27.27 9.89 19.39
N ALA A 150 26.34 10.39 18.57
CA ALA A 150 26.57 11.54 17.69
C ALA A 150 26.95 12.80 18.50
N GLU A 151 26.29 13.07 19.62
CA GLU A 151 26.65 14.18 20.51
C GLU A 151 28.05 13.99 21.13
N ALA A 152 28.38 12.78 21.57
CA ALA A 152 29.70 12.49 22.11
C ALA A 152 30.81 12.64 21.05
N LEU A 153 30.55 12.25 19.80
CA LEU A 153 31.47 12.43 18.68
C LEU A 153 31.62 13.90 18.29
N ARG A 154 30.56 14.71 18.38
CA ARG A 154 30.60 16.17 18.18
C ARG A 154 31.47 16.89 19.21
N ALA A 155 31.60 16.33 20.40
CA ALA A 155 32.41 16.92 21.47
C ALA A 155 33.92 16.66 21.31
N LEU A 156 34.34 15.86 20.32
CA LEU A 156 35.75 15.57 20.08
C LEU A 156 36.49 16.83 19.59
N PRO A 157 37.69 17.13 20.13
CA PRO A 157 38.49 18.28 19.69
C PRO A 157 38.86 18.22 18.20
N GLU A 158 39.07 17.01 17.68
CA GLU A 158 39.48 16.76 16.30
C GLU A 158 38.31 16.71 15.31
N ALA A 159 37.06 16.67 15.78
CA ALA A 159 35.88 16.68 14.90
C ALA A 159 35.60 18.10 14.39
N GLU A 160 35.45 18.23 13.07
CA GLU A 160 35.02 19.47 12.42
C GLU A 160 33.52 19.42 12.15
N GLU A 161 33.05 18.33 11.54
CA GLU A 161 31.64 18.15 11.20
C GLU A 161 31.18 16.72 11.51
N VAL A 162 30.07 16.59 12.23
CA VAL A 162 29.43 15.30 12.51
C VAL A 162 28.05 15.27 11.89
N GLN A 163 27.96 14.60 10.76
CA GLN A 163 26.73 14.38 10.03
C GLN A 163 26.00 13.18 10.63
N HIS A 164 24.85 13.50 11.21
CA HIS A 164 23.93 12.55 11.84
C HIS A 164 22.52 12.96 11.47
N ASP A 165 22.03 12.45 10.33
CA ASP A 165 20.76 12.89 9.72
C ASP A 165 19.52 12.26 10.36
N VAL A 166 19.53 12.06 11.68
CA VAL A 166 18.35 11.61 12.44
C VAL A 166 17.19 12.59 12.34
N VAL A 167 17.48 13.90 12.28
CA VAL A 167 16.43 14.92 12.13
C VAL A 167 15.71 14.78 10.78
N TRP A 168 16.43 14.47 9.70
CA TRP A 168 15.82 14.23 8.40
C TRP A 168 14.96 12.96 8.41
N ARG A 169 15.46 11.86 9.00
CA ARG A 169 14.71 10.60 9.11
C ARG A 169 13.44 10.75 9.92
N GLU A 170 13.52 11.40 11.08
CA GLU A 170 12.35 11.62 11.93
C GLU A 170 11.30 12.47 11.20
N ARG A 171 11.73 13.54 10.51
CA ARG A 171 10.83 14.34 9.65
C ARG A 171 10.20 13.49 8.55
N LEU A 172 10.98 12.67 7.83
CA LEU A 172 10.47 11.81 6.78
C LEU A 172 9.46 10.79 7.33
N ASN A 173 9.77 10.15 8.46
CA ASN A 173 8.87 9.22 9.12
C ASN A 173 7.56 9.92 9.53
N GLN A 174 7.62 11.13 10.07
CA GLN A 174 6.43 11.94 10.37
C GLN A 174 5.61 12.24 9.11
N TRP A 175 6.26 12.57 7.99
CA TRP A 175 5.59 12.77 6.70
C TRP A 175 4.94 11.48 6.16
N LEU A 176 5.63 10.33 6.25
CA LEU A 176 5.10 9.04 5.84
C LEU A 176 3.91 8.61 6.71
N GLN A 177 3.97 8.85 8.02
CA GLN A 177 2.86 8.60 8.94
C GLN A 177 1.67 9.51 8.64
N PHE A 178 1.90 10.79 8.38
CA PHE A 178 0.85 11.71 7.94
C PHE A 178 0.20 11.22 6.64
N GLY A 179 1.01 10.86 5.64
CA GLY A 179 0.54 10.30 4.38
C GLY A 179 -0.28 9.02 4.57
N THR A 180 0.16 8.14 5.46
CA THR A 180 -0.56 6.89 5.76
C THR A 180 -1.90 7.16 6.41
N ARG A 181 -1.97 8.11 7.36
CA ARG A 181 -3.24 8.56 7.96
C ARG A 181 -4.16 9.18 6.91
N LEU A 182 -3.61 10.00 6.00
CA LEU A 182 -4.36 10.57 4.88
C LEU A 182 -4.92 9.47 3.96
N ALA A 183 -4.12 8.45 3.63
CA ALA A 183 -4.58 7.30 2.84
C ALA A 183 -5.74 6.57 3.51
N TRP A 184 -5.72 6.39 4.83
CA TRP A 184 -6.83 5.80 5.59
C TRP A 184 -8.09 6.68 5.59
N VAL A 185 -7.94 7.99 5.74
CA VAL A 185 -9.06 8.94 5.65
C VAL A 185 -9.70 8.89 4.25
N LEU A 186 -8.88 8.90 3.20
CA LEU A 186 -9.35 8.75 1.82
C LEU A 186 -10.01 7.39 1.60
N ALA A 187 -9.45 6.31 2.14
CA ALA A 187 -10.03 4.97 2.05
C ALA A 187 -11.42 4.92 2.71
N LEU A 188 -11.59 5.57 3.86
CA LEU A 188 -12.89 5.65 4.53
C LEU A 188 -13.89 6.47 3.72
N LEU A 189 -13.52 7.69 3.30
CA LEU A 189 -14.41 8.59 2.56
C LEU A 189 -14.83 8.01 1.20
N LEU A 190 -13.86 7.52 0.43
CA LEU A 190 -14.11 6.93 -0.88
C LEU A 190 -14.74 5.54 -0.76
N GLY A 191 -14.47 4.80 0.31
CA GLY A 191 -15.17 3.56 0.66
C GLY A 191 -16.66 3.80 0.94
N ILE A 192 -17.01 4.85 1.69
CA ILE A 192 -18.39 5.28 1.87
C ILE A 192 -19.00 5.70 0.52
N GLY A 193 -18.26 6.45 -0.31
CA GLY A 193 -18.69 6.78 -1.66
C GLY A 193 -19.02 5.55 -2.50
N ALA A 194 -18.15 4.53 -2.49
CA ALA A 194 -18.37 3.26 -3.17
C ALA A 194 -19.61 2.52 -2.63
N LEU A 195 -19.83 2.51 -1.32
CA LEU A 195 -21.04 1.97 -0.69
C LEU A 195 -22.31 2.67 -1.19
N LEU A 196 -22.27 4.01 -1.27
CA LEU A 196 -23.40 4.81 -1.75
C LEU A 196 -23.69 4.53 -3.23
N VAL A 197 -22.65 4.41 -4.06
CA VAL A 197 -22.80 4.09 -5.49
C VAL A 197 -23.44 2.72 -5.66
N VAL A 198 -22.90 1.66 -5.03
CA VAL A 198 -23.50 0.32 -5.07
C VAL A 198 -24.91 0.32 -4.52
N GLY A 199 -25.11 0.99 -3.39
CA GLY A 199 -26.40 1.10 -2.74
C GLY A 199 -27.45 1.73 -3.65
N ASN A 200 -27.09 2.80 -4.36
CA ASN A 200 -27.99 3.46 -5.30
C ASN A 200 -28.31 2.55 -6.50
N THR A 201 -27.30 1.88 -7.07
CA THR A 201 -27.50 0.95 -8.18
C THR A 201 -28.40 -0.21 -7.78
N VAL A 202 -28.20 -0.79 -6.59
CA VAL A 202 -29.06 -1.86 -6.05
C VAL A 202 -30.47 -1.34 -5.77
N ARG A 203 -30.62 -0.12 -5.22
CA ARG A 203 -31.94 0.51 -5.00
C ARG A 203 -32.73 0.64 -6.30
N LEU A 204 -32.08 1.15 -7.35
CA LEU A 204 -32.70 1.30 -8.67
C LEU A 204 -33.10 -0.06 -9.27
N ASP A 205 -32.28 -1.09 -9.07
CA ASP A 205 -32.62 -2.45 -9.53
C ASP A 205 -33.82 -3.02 -8.77
N ILE A 206 -33.86 -2.88 -7.44
CA ILE A 206 -35.01 -3.25 -6.60
C ILE A 206 -36.28 -2.52 -7.08
N GLN A 207 -36.20 -1.21 -7.28
CA GLN A 207 -37.36 -0.40 -7.68
C GLN A 207 -37.91 -0.82 -9.04
N SER A 208 -37.03 -1.20 -9.97
CA SER A 208 -37.44 -1.73 -11.29
C SER A 208 -38.15 -3.08 -11.23
N ARG A 209 -38.09 -3.78 -10.09
CA ARG A 209 -38.70 -5.10 -9.84
C ARG A 209 -39.68 -5.10 -8.67
N LYS A 210 -40.17 -3.94 -8.25
CA LYS A 210 -41.04 -3.80 -7.08
C LYS A 210 -42.27 -4.72 -7.14
N GLU A 211 -42.84 -4.92 -8.33
CA GLU A 211 -44.05 -5.75 -8.54
C GLU A 211 -43.74 -7.24 -8.36
N GLU A 212 -42.64 -7.72 -8.95
CA GLU A 212 -42.15 -9.09 -8.78
C GLU A 212 -41.87 -9.40 -7.31
N ILE A 213 -41.21 -8.46 -6.61
CA ILE A 213 -40.92 -8.57 -5.18
C ILE A 213 -42.21 -8.61 -4.36
N GLY A 214 -43.19 -7.75 -4.68
CA GLY A 214 -44.49 -7.73 -4.01
C GLY A 214 -45.24 -9.05 -4.17
N VAL A 215 -45.26 -9.65 -5.36
CA VAL A 215 -45.86 -10.97 -5.59
C VAL A 215 -45.16 -12.05 -4.75
N LEU A 216 -43.82 -12.04 -4.69
CA LEU A 216 -43.06 -12.98 -3.85
C LEU A 216 -43.38 -12.81 -2.36
N GLN A 217 -43.55 -11.58 -1.88
CA GLN A 217 -43.94 -11.30 -0.49
C GLN A 217 -45.35 -11.82 -0.18
N LEU A 218 -46.31 -11.66 -1.09
CA LEU A 218 -47.68 -12.17 -0.94
C LEU A 218 -47.73 -13.71 -0.93
N LEU A 219 -46.82 -14.37 -1.64
CA LEU A 219 -46.66 -15.83 -1.63
C LEU A 219 -45.91 -16.36 -0.39
N GLY A 220 -45.52 -15.48 0.55
CA GLY A 220 -44.85 -15.86 1.79
C GLY A 220 -43.35 -16.11 1.65
N ALA A 221 -42.69 -15.57 0.62
CA ALA A 221 -41.24 -15.69 0.49
C ALA A 221 -40.50 -15.00 1.65
N THR A 222 -39.45 -15.64 2.16
CA THR A 222 -38.64 -15.08 3.26
C THR A 222 -37.80 -13.87 2.80
N ASP A 223 -37.59 -12.90 3.69
CA ASP A 223 -36.71 -11.74 3.43
C ASP A 223 -35.31 -12.15 2.96
N GLY A 224 -34.79 -13.25 3.52
CA GLY A 224 -33.50 -13.82 3.11
C GLY A 224 -33.50 -14.28 1.66
N PHE A 225 -34.58 -14.92 1.19
CA PHE A 225 -34.73 -15.34 -0.20
C PHE A 225 -34.76 -14.13 -1.15
N ILE A 226 -35.49 -13.07 -0.79
CA ILE A 226 -35.57 -11.85 -1.60
C ILE A 226 -34.24 -11.07 -1.58
N ARG A 227 -33.50 -11.09 -0.46
CA ARG A 227 -32.29 -10.29 -0.26
C ARG A 227 -31.03 -10.87 -0.90
N ARG A 228 -30.87 -12.20 -0.93
CA ARG A 228 -29.67 -12.89 -1.46
C ARG A 228 -29.25 -12.45 -2.88
N PRO A 229 -30.16 -12.31 -3.86
CA PRO A 229 -29.77 -11.93 -5.21
C PRO A 229 -29.16 -10.52 -5.27
N PHE A 230 -29.60 -9.58 -4.43
CA PHE A 230 -29.08 -8.22 -4.37
C PHE A 230 -27.75 -8.13 -3.60
N LEU A 231 -27.56 -8.96 -2.58
CA LEU A 231 -26.28 -9.12 -1.89
C LEU A 231 -25.18 -9.58 -2.86
N TYR A 232 -25.48 -10.59 -3.68
CA TYR A 232 -24.54 -11.08 -4.70
C TYR A 232 -24.29 -10.07 -5.81
N LEU A 233 -25.32 -9.32 -6.22
CA LEU A 233 -25.14 -8.24 -7.18
C LEU A 233 -24.15 -7.18 -6.66
N GLY A 234 -24.30 -6.77 -5.41
CA GLY A 234 -23.36 -5.87 -4.75
C GLY A 234 -21.94 -6.45 -4.67
N ALA A 235 -21.82 -7.72 -4.29
CA ALA A 235 -20.53 -8.42 -4.24
C ALA A 235 -19.84 -8.46 -5.62
N TRP A 236 -20.57 -8.75 -6.69
CA TRP A 236 -20.03 -8.75 -8.05
C TRP A 236 -19.53 -7.38 -8.48
N TYR A 237 -20.28 -6.30 -8.16
CA TYR A 237 -19.81 -4.94 -8.41
C TYR A 237 -18.51 -4.65 -7.66
N GLY A 238 -18.44 -5.03 -6.39
CA GLY A 238 -17.25 -4.86 -5.56
C GLY A 238 -16.04 -5.65 -6.08
N LEU A 239 -16.21 -6.93 -6.41
CA LEU A 239 -15.14 -7.78 -6.94
C LEU A 239 -14.62 -7.25 -8.28
N ALA A 240 -15.51 -6.90 -9.20
CA ALA A 240 -15.12 -6.36 -10.50
C ALA A 240 -14.43 -5.00 -10.36
N ALA A 241 -14.91 -4.12 -9.48
CA ALA A 241 -14.29 -2.84 -9.20
C ALA A 241 -12.90 -2.99 -8.56
N GLY A 242 -12.76 -3.91 -7.59
CA GLY A 242 -11.47 -4.21 -6.96
C GLY A 242 -10.47 -4.80 -7.97
N ALA A 243 -10.91 -5.71 -8.83
CA ALA A 243 -10.07 -6.28 -9.88
C ALA A 243 -9.64 -5.20 -10.89
N LEU A 244 -10.56 -4.33 -11.30
CA LEU A 244 -10.27 -3.22 -12.19
C LEU A 244 -9.31 -2.21 -11.52
N ALA A 245 -9.51 -1.88 -10.25
CA ALA A 245 -8.61 -1.00 -9.50
C ALA A 245 -7.18 -1.55 -9.42
N ILE A 246 -7.02 -2.84 -9.11
CA ILE A 246 -5.71 -3.51 -9.14
C ILE A 246 -5.13 -3.51 -10.56
N GLY A 247 -5.95 -3.77 -11.58
CA GLY A 247 -5.52 -3.69 -12.98
C GLY A 247 -4.99 -2.32 -13.37
N LEU A 248 -5.72 -1.25 -13.00
CA LEU A 248 -5.31 0.14 -13.23
C LEU A 248 -4.00 0.47 -12.52
N LEU A 249 -3.86 0.10 -11.24
CA LEU A 249 -2.64 0.36 -10.47
C LEU A 249 -1.45 -0.46 -10.98
N THR A 250 -1.69 -1.70 -11.44
CA THR A 250 -0.65 -2.54 -12.06
C THR A 250 -0.19 -1.96 -13.39
N LEU A 251 -1.13 -1.48 -14.22
CA LEU A 251 -0.82 -0.80 -15.48
C LEU A 251 -0.03 0.49 -15.23
N ALA A 252 -0.45 1.30 -14.25
CA ALA A 252 0.27 2.51 -13.85
C ALA A 252 1.69 2.19 -13.36
N ASN A 253 1.85 1.16 -12.52
CA ASN A 253 3.16 0.70 -12.06
C ASN A 253 4.04 0.25 -13.23
N HIS A 254 3.50 -0.52 -14.18
CA HIS A 254 4.24 -0.98 -15.35
C HIS A 254 4.68 0.19 -16.25
N TYR A 255 3.81 1.18 -16.45
CA TYR A 255 4.12 2.37 -17.26
C TYR A 255 5.15 3.29 -16.60
N LEU A 256 5.10 3.43 -15.26
CA LEU A 256 5.97 4.32 -14.50
C LEU A 256 7.31 3.69 -14.07
N ALA A 257 7.40 2.36 -14.00
CA ALA A 257 8.60 1.68 -13.51
C ALA A 257 9.86 1.97 -14.35
N PRO A 258 9.83 1.92 -15.70
CA PRO A 258 11.03 2.19 -16.52
C PRO A 258 11.63 3.59 -16.33
N PRO A 259 10.86 4.70 -16.44
CA PRO A 259 11.43 6.03 -16.25
C PRO A 259 11.91 6.27 -14.81
N LEU A 260 11.23 5.70 -13.81
CA LEU A 260 11.69 5.78 -12.42
C LEU A 260 12.98 5.00 -12.17
N ALA A 261 13.15 3.84 -12.81
CA ALA A 261 14.40 3.07 -12.72
C ALA A 261 15.57 3.80 -13.37
N GLN A 262 15.35 4.45 -14.52
CA GLN A 262 16.37 5.28 -15.19
C GLN A 262 16.76 6.49 -14.34
N LEU A 263 15.76 7.16 -13.76
CA LEU A 263 16.00 8.26 -12.82
C LEU A 263 16.79 7.78 -11.60
N ALA A 264 16.40 6.66 -10.99
CA ALA A 264 17.14 6.12 -9.85
C ALA A 264 18.60 5.77 -10.22
N ALA A 265 18.82 5.18 -11.39
CA ALA A 265 20.15 4.83 -11.87
C ALA A 265 21.05 6.06 -12.08
N SER A 266 20.51 7.22 -12.48
CA SER A 266 21.30 8.46 -12.61
C SER A 266 21.79 9.00 -11.26
N TYR A 267 21.15 8.60 -10.15
CA TYR A 267 21.60 8.90 -8.78
C TYR A 267 22.38 7.72 -8.17
N GLY A 268 22.83 6.75 -8.97
CA GLY A 268 23.56 5.57 -8.49
C GLY A 268 22.71 4.58 -7.70
N SER A 269 21.38 4.72 -7.70
CA SER A 269 20.47 3.88 -6.93
C SER A 269 19.88 2.73 -7.77
N ARG A 270 19.83 1.53 -7.19
CA ARG A 270 19.16 0.36 -7.77
C ARG A 270 17.70 0.25 -7.29
N PHE A 271 16.98 1.36 -7.29
CA PHE A 271 15.57 1.35 -6.88
C PHE A 271 14.68 0.65 -7.92
N ALA A 272 13.83 -0.26 -7.44
CA ALA A 272 12.81 -0.92 -8.24
C ALA A 272 11.43 -0.62 -7.65
N LEU A 273 10.56 -0.03 -8.47
CA LEU A 273 9.17 0.21 -8.10
C LEU A 273 8.46 -1.13 -7.91
N GLN A 274 7.92 -1.36 -6.71
CA GLN A 274 7.16 -2.57 -6.41
C GLN A 274 5.66 -2.27 -6.42
N GLY A 275 4.91 -3.11 -7.15
CA GLY A 275 3.46 -3.13 -7.15
C GLY A 275 2.87 -4.00 -6.04
N PHE A 276 1.58 -4.32 -6.16
CA PHE A 276 0.91 -5.26 -5.26
C PHE A 276 1.40 -6.69 -5.51
N ASN A 277 1.69 -7.41 -4.43
CA ASN A 277 1.92 -8.85 -4.52
C ASN A 277 0.57 -9.59 -4.73
N PRO A 278 0.56 -10.85 -5.20
CA PRO A 278 -0.67 -11.59 -5.48
C PRO A 278 -1.61 -11.71 -4.27
N LEU A 279 -1.06 -11.84 -3.06
CA LEU A 279 -1.84 -11.93 -1.84
C LEU A 279 -2.53 -10.60 -1.50
N GLN A 280 -1.81 -9.48 -1.58
CA GLN A 280 -2.35 -8.14 -1.37
C GLN A 280 -3.40 -7.81 -2.42
N ALA A 281 -3.14 -8.13 -3.70
CA ALA A 281 -4.12 -7.97 -4.77
C ALA A 281 -5.40 -8.77 -4.48
N LEU A 282 -5.27 -10.03 -4.05
CA LEU A 282 -6.40 -10.86 -3.66
C LEU A 282 -7.17 -10.25 -2.48
N LEU A 283 -6.48 -9.81 -1.43
CA LEU A 283 -7.10 -9.17 -0.26
C LEU A 283 -7.85 -7.90 -0.62
N VAL A 284 -7.30 -7.08 -1.53
CA VAL A 284 -7.98 -5.89 -2.05
C VAL A 284 -9.25 -6.26 -2.81
N VAL A 285 -9.19 -7.25 -3.71
CA VAL A 285 -10.35 -7.71 -4.48
C VAL A 285 -11.43 -8.25 -3.55
N LEU A 286 -11.07 -9.10 -2.58
CA LEU A 286 -12.01 -9.64 -1.61
C LEU A 286 -12.59 -8.55 -0.69
N GLY A 287 -11.76 -7.60 -0.25
CA GLY A 287 -12.20 -6.45 0.55
C GLY A 287 -13.19 -5.56 -0.22
N ALA A 288 -12.93 -5.31 -1.50
CA ALA A 288 -13.84 -4.58 -2.38
C ALA A 288 -15.16 -5.35 -2.59
N GLY A 289 -15.09 -6.67 -2.77
CA GLY A 289 -16.25 -7.56 -2.82
C GLY A 289 -17.10 -7.51 -1.55
N LEU A 290 -16.46 -7.52 -0.37
CA LEU A 290 -17.14 -7.36 0.91
C LEU A 290 -17.81 -5.99 1.04
N LEU A 291 -17.11 -4.92 0.64
CA LEU A 291 -17.67 -3.56 0.57
C LEU A 291 -18.94 -3.53 -0.29
N GLY A 292 -18.89 -4.10 -1.49
CA GLY A 292 -20.04 -4.19 -2.38
C GLY A 292 -21.19 -5.02 -1.80
N TRP A 293 -20.88 -6.15 -1.17
CA TRP A 293 -21.84 -7.01 -0.47
C TRP A 293 -22.56 -6.25 0.67
N LEU A 294 -21.80 -5.51 1.48
CA LEU A 294 -22.35 -4.66 2.54
C LEU A 294 -23.25 -3.57 1.98
N GLY A 295 -22.83 -2.88 0.92
CA GLY A 295 -23.63 -1.83 0.26
C GLY A 295 -24.98 -2.35 -0.24
N GLY A 296 -24.98 -3.47 -0.98
CA GLY A 296 -26.22 -4.11 -1.42
C GLY A 296 -27.07 -4.60 -0.25
N GLY A 297 -26.43 -5.09 0.81
CA GLY A 297 -27.09 -5.60 2.00
C GLY A 297 -27.81 -4.54 2.82
N ILE A 298 -27.20 -3.37 3.02
CA ILE A 298 -27.77 -2.25 3.78
C ILE A 298 -29.04 -1.76 3.08
N VAL A 299 -28.97 -1.54 1.77
CA VAL A 299 -30.10 -1.00 0.99
C VAL A 299 -31.25 -1.98 0.90
N THR A 300 -30.97 -3.24 0.58
CA THR A 300 -32.04 -4.25 0.45
C THR A 300 -32.73 -4.50 1.79
N GLY A 301 -31.98 -4.56 2.89
CA GLY A 301 -32.55 -4.73 4.22
C GLY A 301 -33.34 -3.51 4.71
N HIS A 302 -33.01 -2.31 4.23
CA HIS A 302 -33.82 -1.12 4.49
C HIS A 302 -35.14 -1.15 3.71
N TYR A 303 -35.09 -1.52 2.43
CA TYR A 303 -36.27 -1.61 1.56
C TYR A 303 -37.30 -2.62 2.08
N LEU A 304 -36.87 -3.85 2.40
CA LEU A 304 -37.78 -4.91 2.86
C LEU A 304 -38.47 -4.58 4.19
N ARG A 305 -37.82 -3.79 5.06
CA ARG A 305 -38.43 -3.32 6.32
C ARG A 305 -39.56 -2.32 6.09
N GLN A 306 -39.52 -1.55 5.00
CA GLN A 306 -40.52 -0.53 4.70
C GLN A 306 -41.73 -1.09 3.94
N THR A 307 -41.54 -2.17 3.18
CA THR A 307 -42.59 -2.70 2.28
C THR A 307 -43.32 -3.91 2.85
N ARG A 308 -43.08 -4.26 4.11
CA ARG A 308 -43.74 -5.40 4.73
C ARG A 308 -45.24 -5.09 4.93
N PRO A 309 -46.16 -5.92 4.40
CA PRO A 309 -47.57 -5.74 4.70
C PRO A 309 -47.80 -5.98 6.20
N GLU A 310 -48.39 -5.00 6.89
CA GLU A 310 -48.88 -5.20 8.25
C GLU A 310 -50.08 -6.16 8.18
N HIS A 311 -50.00 -7.24 8.94
CA HIS A 311 -51.10 -8.21 9.13
C HIS A 311 -51.88 -7.86 10.39
#